data_AF-G2X889-F1
#
_entry.id   AF-G2X889-F1
#
_cell.length_a   1.000
_cell.length_b   1.000
_cell.length_c   1.000
_cell.angle_alpha   90.00
_cell.angle_beta   90.00
_cell.angle_gamma   90.00
#
_symmetry.space_group_name_H-M   'P 1'
#
loop_
_entity.id
_entity.type
_entity.pdbx_description
1 polymer ?
#
loop_
_entity_poly.entity_id
_entity_poly.type
_entity_poly.pdbx_seq_one_letter_code
_entity_poly.pdbx_strand_id
1 'polypeptide(L)'
;MKPKYAYALGALSALANVASADLRFRSRPELAIPRLNIRTPAYGHATEKGLIFITPYEGFAEGHQGPTQPGAYIIRDDGELVWSGTGFHAGWGANFRPETWDGKQYLRVFQGTLMGFMDSGKSLDHVDPRSAFFKINGTSGQVTWQLGGYRGGSDFEIAETEVFAFEHHARFRGRSLDGSLETISFFDNGAHSAPVQIRPYSRARVVQLNHTSGVATSLRTYDAPDGLSARTQGSVQLFPNGNVFVDWGEAGAVT
;
A
#
# COMPACT_ATOMS: atom_id res chain seq x y z
N MET A 1 -29.51 3.13 -61.82
CA MET A 1 -29.54 2.25 -60.62
C MET A 1 -28.16 2.25 -59.95
N LYS A 2 -28.12 2.80 -58.72
CA LYS A 2 -27.16 2.68 -57.59
C LYS A 2 -25.62 2.79 -57.80
N PRO A 3 -24.92 3.69 -57.08
CA PRO A 3 -23.47 3.61 -56.89
C PRO A 3 -23.14 2.54 -55.82
N LYS A 4 -22.03 1.82 -56.03
CA LYS A 4 -21.52 0.80 -55.09
C LYS A 4 -20.61 1.49 -54.07
N TYR A 5 -21.01 1.47 -52.80
CA TYR A 5 -20.16 1.82 -51.66
C TYR A 5 -19.12 0.71 -51.45
N ALA A 6 -17.84 1.04 -51.55
CA ALA A 6 -16.77 0.16 -51.10
C ALA A 6 -16.55 0.39 -49.59
N TYR A 7 -16.90 -0.58 -48.77
CA TYR A 7 -16.55 -0.59 -47.35
C TYR A 7 -15.11 -1.08 -47.23
N ALA A 8 -14.20 -0.21 -46.79
CA ALA A 8 -12.87 -0.60 -46.35
C ALA A 8 -13.01 -1.33 -45.01
N LEU A 9 -12.76 -2.64 -45.00
CA LEU A 9 -12.58 -3.41 -43.76
C LEU A 9 -11.20 -3.04 -43.18
N GLY A 10 -11.19 -2.20 -42.15
CA GLY A 10 -10.00 -2.00 -41.32
C GLY A 10 -9.81 -3.21 -40.41
N ALA A 11 -8.77 -4.01 -40.65
CA ALA A 11 -8.37 -5.08 -39.73
C ALA A 11 -7.74 -4.45 -38.48
N LEU A 12 -8.44 -4.50 -37.33
CA LEU A 12 -7.81 -4.26 -36.03
C LEU A 12 -6.94 -5.47 -35.68
N SER A 13 -5.62 -5.32 -35.75
CA SER A 13 -4.67 -6.26 -35.17
C SER A 13 -4.66 -6.11 -33.66
N ALA A 14 -5.33 -7.03 -32.95
CA ALA A 14 -5.14 -7.20 -31.51
C ALA A 14 -3.76 -7.84 -31.29
N LEU A 15 -2.79 -7.07 -30.79
CA LEU A 15 -1.52 -7.61 -30.30
C LEU A 15 -1.80 -8.39 -29.02
N ALA A 16 -1.82 -9.72 -29.13
CA ALA A 16 -1.81 -10.60 -27.98
C ALA A 16 -0.47 -10.42 -27.24
N ASN A 17 -0.52 -10.00 -25.97
CA ASN A 17 0.65 -10.04 -25.09
C ASN A 17 1.00 -11.50 -24.84
N VAL A 18 1.95 -12.03 -25.61
CA VAL A 18 2.50 -13.37 -25.37
C VAL A 18 3.50 -13.24 -24.21
N ALA A 19 3.08 -13.61 -23.01
CA ALA A 19 4.01 -13.82 -21.91
C ALA A 19 4.90 -15.01 -22.27
N SER A 20 6.20 -14.78 -22.46
CA SER A 20 7.19 -15.85 -22.62
C SER A 20 7.50 -16.42 -21.25
N ALA A 21 6.97 -17.60 -20.93
CA ALA A 21 7.42 -18.37 -19.78
C ALA A 21 8.79 -18.98 -20.10
N ASP A 22 9.83 -18.69 -19.31
CA ASP A 22 11.02 -19.55 -19.32
C ASP A 22 10.59 -20.88 -18.68
N LEU A 23 10.70 -22.01 -19.39
CA LEU A 23 10.24 -23.33 -18.92
C LEU A 23 11.08 -23.88 -17.75
N ARG A 24 11.72 -23.00 -16.96
CA ARG A 24 12.53 -23.34 -15.80
C ARG A 24 11.65 -23.31 -14.56
N PHE A 25 11.21 -24.48 -14.12
CA PHE A 25 10.61 -24.62 -12.80
C PHE A 25 11.65 -24.24 -11.73
N ARG A 26 11.42 -23.14 -11.02
CA ARG A 26 12.22 -22.73 -9.87
C ARG A 26 11.47 -23.10 -8.59
N SER A 27 11.88 -24.17 -7.94
CA SER A 27 11.38 -24.51 -6.60
C SER A 27 11.96 -23.51 -5.58
N ARG A 28 11.12 -23.03 -4.66
CA ARG A 28 11.52 -22.26 -3.47
C ARG A 28 11.27 -23.11 -2.21
N PRO A 29 12.06 -24.18 -1.99
CA PRO A 29 11.81 -25.15 -0.90
C PRO A 29 11.91 -24.55 0.51
N GLU A 30 12.51 -23.36 0.63
CA GLU A 30 12.64 -22.62 1.88
C GLU A 30 11.40 -21.77 2.23
N LEU A 31 10.37 -21.74 1.37
CA LEU A 31 9.10 -21.09 1.69
C LEU A 31 8.31 -21.93 2.72
N ALA A 32 8.14 -21.38 3.91
CA ALA A 32 7.29 -21.88 4.98
C ALA A 32 5.98 -21.09 5.03
N ILE A 33 5.21 -21.18 3.94
CA ILE A 33 3.97 -20.41 3.77
C ILE A 33 2.87 -20.86 4.74
N PRO A 34 1.99 -19.94 5.18
CA PRO A 34 0.74 -20.30 5.83
C PRO A 34 -0.12 -21.15 4.87
N ARG A 35 -0.53 -22.34 5.32
CA ARG A 35 -1.53 -23.15 4.60
C ARG A 35 -2.93 -22.74 5.04
N LEU A 36 -3.75 -22.25 4.11
CA LEU A 36 -5.16 -22.05 4.40
C LEU A 36 -5.93 -23.37 4.29
N ASN A 37 -6.53 -23.78 5.41
CA ASN A 37 -7.49 -24.86 5.43
C ASN A 37 -8.90 -24.26 5.20
N ILE A 38 -9.35 -24.24 3.95
CA ILE A 38 -10.67 -23.72 3.57
C ILE A 38 -11.75 -24.71 4.02
N ARG A 39 -12.40 -24.42 5.16
CA ARG A 39 -13.43 -25.31 5.74
C ARG A 39 -14.82 -25.13 5.14
N THR A 40 -15.09 -23.95 4.60
CA THR A 40 -16.36 -23.60 3.96
C THR A 40 -16.05 -23.13 2.55
N PRO A 41 -16.03 -24.04 1.56
CA PRO A 41 -15.81 -23.64 0.18
C PRO A 41 -16.97 -22.75 -0.28
N ALA A 42 -16.65 -21.78 -1.13
CA ALA A 42 -17.68 -20.98 -1.80
C ALA A 42 -18.61 -21.91 -2.60
N TYR A 43 -19.92 -21.71 -2.50
CA TYR A 43 -20.89 -22.53 -3.19
C TYR A 43 -20.91 -22.20 -4.70
N GLY A 44 -20.36 -23.09 -5.52
CA GLY A 44 -20.48 -23.02 -6.99
C GLY A 44 -19.90 -21.73 -7.59
N HIS A 45 -20.59 -21.17 -8.59
CA HIS A 45 -20.21 -19.92 -9.26
C HIS A 45 -20.63 -18.64 -8.50
N ALA A 46 -21.00 -18.74 -7.23
CA ALA A 46 -21.53 -17.61 -6.45
C ALA A 46 -20.44 -16.60 -6.02
N THR A 47 -19.16 -16.93 -6.22
CA THR A 47 -18.02 -16.04 -5.97
C THR A 47 -17.21 -15.89 -7.25
N GLU A 48 -16.62 -14.70 -7.43
CA GLU A 48 -15.60 -14.47 -8.46
C GLU A 48 -14.48 -15.52 -8.34
N LYS A 49 -13.99 -16.03 -9.49
CA LYS A 49 -12.82 -16.91 -9.51
C LYS A 49 -11.62 -16.09 -9.05
N GLY A 50 -11.24 -16.26 -7.79
CA GLY A 50 -10.54 -15.20 -7.06
C GLY A 50 -9.20 -15.64 -6.52
N LEU A 51 -8.17 -14.88 -6.89
CA LEU A 51 -6.96 -14.79 -6.09
C LEU A 51 -7.30 -14.14 -4.74
N ILE A 52 -6.94 -14.77 -3.64
CA ILE A 52 -7.08 -14.24 -2.29
C ILE A 52 -5.76 -13.58 -1.90
N PHE A 53 -5.83 -12.32 -1.49
CA PHE A 53 -4.69 -11.51 -1.07
C PHE A 53 -4.70 -11.42 0.45
N ILE A 54 -3.64 -11.93 1.10
CA ILE A 54 -3.54 -11.96 2.56
C ILE A 54 -2.19 -11.47 3.04
N THR A 55 -2.16 -10.94 4.27
CA THR A 55 -0.93 -10.55 4.96
C THR A 55 -0.91 -11.05 6.41
N PRO A 56 -0.83 -12.37 6.66
CA PRO A 56 -0.81 -12.90 8.01
C PRO A 56 0.47 -12.49 8.75
N TYR A 57 0.32 -12.18 10.03
CA TYR A 57 1.39 -11.77 10.93
C TYR A 57 1.14 -12.29 12.34
N GLU A 58 2.14 -12.18 13.20
CA GLU A 58 2.06 -12.62 14.60
C GLU A 58 1.16 -11.67 15.41
N GLY A 59 0.16 -12.23 16.10
CA GLY A 59 -0.71 -11.45 16.97
C GLY A 59 0.02 -10.91 18.22
N PHE A 60 -0.54 -9.87 18.85
CA PHE A 60 0.16 -9.11 19.88
C PHE A 60 0.02 -9.61 21.32
N ALA A 61 -0.93 -10.50 21.61
CA ALA A 61 -1.13 -10.95 22.98
C ALA A 61 -0.28 -12.18 23.32
N GLU A 62 -0.21 -12.50 24.60
CA GLU A 62 0.65 -13.57 25.11
C GLU A 62 0.15 -14.95 24.64
N GLY A 63 1.05 -15.79 24.15
CA GLY A 63 0.74 -17.15 23.69
C GLY A 63 0.19 -17.26 22.27
N HIS A 64 0.24 -16.18 21.47
CA HIS A 64 -0.21 -16.20 20.08
C HIS A 64 0.76 -17.01 19.21
N GLN A 65 0.23 -17.71 18.21
CA GLN A 65 1.03 -18.42 17.20
C GLN A 65 0.85 -17.74 15.85
N GLY A 66 1.90 -17.05 15.39
CA GLY A 66 1.97 -16.47 14.06
C GLY A 66 2.52 -17.42 13.00
N PRO A 67 2.42 -17.07 11.70
CA PRO A 67 3.12 -17.82 10.66
C PRO A 67 4.63 -17.69 10.82
N THR A 68 5.37 -18.77 10.56
CA THR A 68 6.86 -18.77 10.59
C THR A 68 7.47 -17.73 9.64
N GLN A 69 6.78 -17.46 8.53
CA GLN A 69 7.10 -16.38 7.60
C GLN A 69 5.89 -15.45 7.52
N PRO A 70 5.85 -14.34 8.27
CA PRO A 70 4.83 -13.32 8.05
C PRO A 70 5.08 -12.63 6.70
N GLY A 71 4.01 -12.18 6.04
CA GLY A 71 4.17 -11.52 4.75
C GLY A 71 2.93 -11.48 3.87
N ALA A 72 3.04 -10.83 2.71
CA ALA A 72 2.01 -10.83 1.69
C ALA A 72 2.03 -12.12 0.87
N TYR A 73 0.86 -12.74 0.73
CA TYR A 73 0.67 -13.94 -0.07
C TYR A 73 -0.55 -13.79 -0.97
N ILE A 74 -0.42 -14.32 -2.19
CA ILE A 74 -1.54 -14.57 -3.08
C ILE A 74 -1.77 -16.06 -3.10
N ILE A 75 -2.98 -16.48 -2.78
CA ILE A 75 -3.40 -17.88 -2.83
C ILE A 75 -4.66 -18.00 -3.68
N ARG A 76 -4.94 -19.20 -4.18
CA ARG A 76 -6.22 -19.50 -4.82
C ARG A 76 -7.28 -19.87 -3.77
N ASP A 77 -8.52 -19.90 -4.22
CA ASP A 77 -9.68 -20.35 -3.44
C ASP A 77 -9.63 -21.83 -3.03
N ASP A 78 -8.79 -22.63 -3.68
CA ASP A 78 -8.45 -24.01 -3.29
C ASP A 78 -7.32 -24.10 -2.23
N GLY A 79 -6.74 -22.96 -1.83
CA GLY A 79 -5.65 -22.87 -0.85
C GLY A 79 -4.24 -23.01 -1.43
N GLU A 80 -4.05 -23.19 -2.73
CA GLU A 80 -2.72 -23.23 -3.35
C GLU A 80 -2.05 -21.85 -3.41
N LEU A 81 -0.74 -21.82 -3.16
CA LEU A 81 0.07 -20.60 -3.30
C LEU A 81 0.25 -20.22 -4.78
N VAL A 82 -0.05 -18.96 -5.08
CA VAL A 82 0.22 -18.34 -6.38
C VAL A 82 1.46 -17.45 -6.33
N TRP A 83 1.61 -16.68 -5.26
CA TRP A 83 2.75 -15.78 -5.08
C TRP A 83 3.08 -15.56 -3.60
N SER A 84 4.37 -15.43 -3.30
CA SER A 84 4.88 -15.10 -1.98
C SER A 84 5.76 -13.85 -2.04
N GLY A 85 5.50 -12.91 -1.14
CA GLY A 85 6.33 -11.73 -0.90
C GLY A 85 7.46 -11.95 0.10
N THR A 86 7.65 -13.18 0.61
CA THR A 86 8.76 -13.52 1.52
C THR A 86 10.11 -13.19 0.85
N GLY A 87 10.89 -12.31 1.49
CA GLY A 87 12.16 -11.81 0.97
C GLY A 87 12.06 -10.50 0.16
N PHE A 88 10.85 -10.04 -0.15
CA PHE A 88 10.61 -8.77 -0.86
C PHE A 88 10.16 -7.62 0.06
N HIS A 89 9.57 -7.91 1.23
CA HIS A 89 9.13 -6.91 2.20
C HIS A 89 9.43 -7.32 3.65
N ALA A 90 9.47 -6.35 4.56
CA ALA A 90 9.80 -6.49 5.97
C ALA A 90 8.67 -7.17 6.75
N GLY A 91 8.57 -8.51 6.70
CA GLY A 91 7.80 -9.34 7.63
C GLY A 91 6.30 -9.03 7.76
N TRP A 92 5.93 -7.93 8.41
CA TRP A 92 4.55 -7.47 8.50
C TRP A 92 4.10 -6.71 7.24
N GLY A 93 2.87 -6.98 6.83
CA GLY A 93 2.22 -6.31 5.72
C GLY A 93 0.75 -6.01 6.01
N ALA A 94 0.21 -4.98 5.36
CA ALA A 94 -1.21 -4.65 5.39
C ALA A 94 -1.67 -4.08 4.04
N ASN A 95 -2.98 -4.05 3.82
CA ASN A 95 -3.60 -3.45 2.63
C ASN A 95 -3.03 -4.03 1.31
N PHE A 96 -2.69 -5.33 1.32
CA PHE A 96 -2.15 -6.02 0.16
C PHE A 96 -3.22 -6.26 -0.89
N ARG A 97 -3.10 -5.62 -2.06
CA ARG A 97 -4.10 -5.75 -3.13
C ARG A 97 -3.57 -5.35 -4.50
N PRO A 98 -4.26 -5.76 -5.59
CA PRO A 98 -4.06 -5.17 -6.90
C PRO A 98 -4.40 -3.67 -6.90
N GLU A 99 -3.64 -2.89 -7.66
CA GLU A 99 -3.91 -1.48 -7.92
C GLU A 99 -3.48 -1.10 -9.33
N THR A 100 -4.25 -0.22 -9.97
CA THR A 100 -3.94 0.29 -11.30
C THR A 100 -3.04 1.52 -11.20
N TRP A 101 -1.88 1.48 -11.86
CA TRP A 101 -0.96 2.61 -12.05
C TRP A 101 -0.67 2.77 -13.54
N ASP A 102 -0.96 3.95 -14.11
CA ASP A 102 -0.73 4.24 -15.54
C ASP A 102 -1.34 3.20 -16.50
N GLY A 103 -2.60 2.82 -16.25
CA GLY A 103 -3.32 1.79 -17.02
C GLY A 103 -2.80 0.36 -16.84
N LYS A 104 -1.74 0.15 -16.05
CA LYS A 104 -1.12 -1.16 -15.78
C LYS A 104 -1.47 -1.63 -14.37
N GLN A 105 -1.54 -2.95 -14.19
CA GLN A 105 -1.81 -3.56 -12.89
C GLN A 105 -0.51 -3.74 -12.08
N TYR A 106 -0.56 -3.41 -10.80
CA TYR A 106 0.51 -3.58 -9.83
C TYR A 106 -0.04 -4.20 -8.55
N LEU A 107 0.85 -4.82 -7.78
CA LEU A 107 0.56 -5.24 -6.42
C LEU A 107 1.07 -4.18 -5.45
N ARG A 108 0.20 -3.70 -4.56
CA ARG A 108 0.56 -2.78 -3.48
C ARG A 108 0.46 -3.52 -2.15
N VAL A 109 1.45 -3.32 -1.29
CA VAL A 109 1.43 -3.73 0.13
C VAL A 109 2.00 -2.58 0.97
N PHE A 110 1.36 -2.27 2.09
CA PHE A 110 1.97 -1.47 3.16
C PHE A 110 2.83 -2.41 4.00
N GLN A 111 4.07 -2.06 4.30
CA GLN A 111 5.00 -2.91 5.05
C GLN A 111 5.61 -2.14 6.23
N GLY A 112 6.06 -2.86 7.24
CA GLY A 112 6.68 -2.26 8.42
C GLY A 112 7.22 -3.33 9.36
N THR A 113 7.98 -2.93 10.37
CA THR A 113 8.35 -3.85 11.46
C THR A 113 7.42 -3.59 12.63
N LEU A 114 6.66 -4.61 13.02
CA LEU A 114 5.97 -4.59 14.30
C LEU A 114 7.00 -4.84 15.39
N MET A 115 7.48 -3.78 16.05
CA MET A 115 8.11 -3.94 17.35
C MET A 115 6.99 -4.18 18.35
N GLY A 116 7.08 -5.30 19.09
CA GLY A 116 6.13 -5.59 20.16
C GLY A 116 5.98 -4.38 21.07
N PHE A 117 4.76 -4.14 21.56
CA PHE A 117 4.42 -3.08 22.51
C PHE A 117 5.13 -3.31 23.84
N MET A 118 6.45 -3.20 23.86
CA MET A 118 7.23 -3.10 25.07
C MET A 118 7.38 -1.61 25.35
N ASP A 119 6.65 -1.19 26.36
CA ASP A 119 6.86 0.02 27.15
C ASP A 119 8.27 -0.03 27.77
N SER A 120 9.31 0.08 26.92
CA SER A 120 10.67 0.29 27.39
C SER A 120 10.83 1.79 27.55
N GLY A 121 10.62 2.28 28.76
CA GLY A 121 10.74 3.69 29.17
C GLY A 121 12.09 4.34 28.85
N LYS A 122 12.38 4.50 27.56
CA LYS A 122 13.45 5.32 27.01
C LYS A 122 12.81 6.61 26.51
N SER A 123 13.33 7.72 27.00
CA SER A 123 12.87 9.05 26.63
C SER A 123 12.99 9.26 25.12
N LEU A 124 11.89 9.72 24.52
CA LEU A 124 11.76 10.10 23.12
C LEU A 124 12.33 11.50 22.92
N ASP A 125 13.63 11.67 23.15
CA ASP A 125 14.24 13.00 23.08
C ASP A 125 14.83 13.32 21.69
N HIS A 126 14.63 12.46 20.69
CA HIS A 126 14.92 12.75 19.28
C HIS A 126 13.92 11.97 18.41
N VAL A 127 13.18 12.69 17.55
CA VAL A 127 12.33 12.23 16.44
C VAL A 127 12.44 10.73 16.16
N ASP A 128 11.42 9.91 16.50
CA ASP A 128 11.38 8.50 16.09
C ASP A 128 10.97 8.42 14.61
N PRO A 129 11.88 8.11 13.66
CA PRO A 129 11.68 8.33 12.24
C PRO A 129 11.21 7.04 11.53
N ARG A 130 10.18 6.34 12.05
CA ARG A 130 9.76 5.02 11.51
C ARG A 130 8.67 5.06 10.43
N SER A 131 8.35 6.25 9.94
CA SER A 131 7.28 6.45 8.97
C SER A 131 7.83 6.73 7.59
N ALA A 132 7.68 5.77 6.68
CA ALA A 132 8.14 5.91 5.31
C ALA A 132 7.24 5.18 4.31
N PHE A 133 6.98 5.87 3.21
CA PHE A 133 6.46 5.26 1.99
C PHE A 133 7.61 4.91 1.07
N PHE A 134 7.51 3.73 0.47
CA PHE A 134 8.43 3.28 -0.56
C PHE A 134 7.67 3.03 -1.84
N LYS A 135 8.24 3.46 -2.96
CA LYS A 135 7.89 2.90 -4.26
C LYS A 135 8.96 1.90 -4.66
N ILE A 136 8.51 0.75 -5.13
CA ILE A 136 9.39 -0.37 -5.50
C ILE A 136 9.13 -0.71 -6.97
N ASN A 137 10.21 -0.94 -7.71
CA ASN A 137 10.14 -1.42 -9.07
C ASN A 137 9.61 -2.87 -9.07
N GLY A 138 8.47 -3.09 -9.71
CA GLY A 138 7.81 -4.41 -9.72
C GLY A 138 8.57 -5.53 -10.43
N THR A 139 9.58 -5.21 -11.25
CA THR A 139 10.40 -6.20 -11.96
C THR A 139 11.69 -6.51 -11.23
N SER A 140 12.39 -5.47 -10.75
CA SER A 140 13.71 -5.63 -10.11
C SER A 140 13.66 -5.73 -8.58
N GLY A 141 12.54 -5.36 -7.95
CA GLY A 141 12.42 -5.29 -6.50
C GLY A 141 13.20 -4.14 -5.85
N GLN A 142 13.81 -3.25 -6.64
CA GLN A 142 14.57 -2.11 -6.13
C GLN A 142 13.64 -0.98 -5.67
N VAL A 143 13.95 -0.34 -4.55
CA VAL A 143 13.30 0.91 -4.14
C VAL A 143 13.63 1.99 -5.17
N THR A 144 12.60 2.59 -5.76
CA THR A 144 12.75 3.68 -6.73
C THR A 144 12.79 5.04 -6.05
N TRP A 145 12.06 5.17 -4.94
CA TRP A 145 12.11 6.33 -4.07
C TRP A 145 11.51 6.00 -2.70
N GLN A 146 11.88 6.81 -1.70
CA GLN A 146 11.38 6.83 -0.34
C GLN A 146 10.88 8.24 0.05
N LEU A 147 9.72 8.30 0.70
CA LEU A 147 9.19 9.52 1.30
C LEU A 147 9.02 9.29 2.81
N GLY A 148 9.64 10.11 3.65
CA GLY A 148 9.67 9.89 5.10
C GLY A 148 10.84 9.00 5.55
N GLY A 149 10.93 8.69 6.84
CA GLY A 149 12.11 8.13 7.48
C GLY A 149 12.25 6.59 7.47
N TYR A 150 13.44 6.13 7.08
CA TYR A 150 14.14 4.84 7.21
C TYR A 150 15.44 4.94 6.35
N ARG A 151 16.45 4.05 6.48
CA ARG A 151 17.63 3.92 5.55
C ARG A 151 18.28 5.21 5.00
N GLY A 152 18.54 6.22 5.84
CA GLY A 152 19.24 7.45 5.43
C GLY A 152 18.34 8.66 5.16
N GLY A 153 17.02 8.51 5.31
CA GLY A 153 16.06 9.61 5.27
C GLY A 153 15.17 9.59 4.03
N SER A 154 14.49 10.70 3.78
CA SER A 154 13.58 10.87 2.64
C SER A 154 14.37 11.27 1.39
N ASP A 155 14.00 10.75 0.22
CA ASP A 155 14.52 11.25 -1.07
C ASP A 155 13.95 12.63 -1.44
N PHE A 156 12.93 13.07 -0.68
CA PHE A 156 12.29 14.36 -0.83
C PHE A 156 12.45 15.20 0.44
N GLU A 157 12.78 16.48 0.27
CA GLU A 157 12.66 17.49 1.31
C GLU A 157 11.19 17.64 1.71
N ILE A 158 10.94 17.62 3.01
CA ILE A 158 9.62 17.79 3.61
C ILE A 158 9.72 18.98 4.55
N ALA A 159 8.89 20.00 4.35
CA ALA A 159 8.83 21.13 5.26
C ALA A 159 8.47 20.67 6.69
N GLU A 160 9.02 21.31 7.71
CA GLU A 160 8.80 20.94 9.12
C GLU A 160 7.29 20.89 9.49
N THR A 161 6.51 21.82 8.95
CA THR A 161 5.05 21.88 9.14
C THR A 161 4.29 20.74 8.46
N GLU A 162 4.96 19.98 7.59
CA GLU A 162 4.39 18.91 6.75
C GLU A 162 4.85 17.50 7.13
N VAL A 163 5.75 17.37 8.12
CA VAL A 163 6.22 16.07 8.64
C VAL A 163 5.05 15.19 9.09
N PHE A 164 5.02 13.92 8.71
CA PHE A 164 3.94 13.00 9.04
C PHE A 164 4.49 11.79 9.81
N ALA A 165 3.61 11.08 10.52
CA ALA A 165 3.97 9.84 11.18
C ALA A 165 2.77 8.91 11.37
N PHE A 166 3.10 7.63 11.55
CA PHE A 166 2.15 6.54 11.78
C PHE A 166 1.10 6.50 10.68
N GLU A 167 1.56 6.44 9.44
CA GLU A 167 0.78 6.65 8.25
C GLU A 167 0.03 5.38 7.80
N HIS A 168 -1.20 5.57 7.30
CA HIS A 168 -2.04 4.50 6.80
C HIS A 168 -2.61 4.84 5.42
N HIS A 169 -3.08 3.81 4.70
CA HIS A 169 -3.86 3.96 3.48
C HIS A 169 -3.23 4.83 2.36
N ALA A 170 -1.92 4.71 2.14
CA ALA A 170 -1.28 5.36 1.00
C ALA A 170 -1.83 4.87 -0.36
N ARG A 171 -2.18 5.81 -1.23
CA ARG A 171 -2.70 5.62 -2.59
C ARG A 171 -1.95 6.48 -3.58
N PHE A 172 -1.61 5.92 -4.73
CA PHE A 172 -1.14 6.72 -5.86
C PHE A 172 -2.33 7.40 -6.53
N ARG A 173 -2.18 8.66 -6.89
CA ARG A 173 -3.25 9.51 -7.44
C ARG A 173 -3.00 9.99 -8.85
N GLY A 174 -1.77 9.89 -9.34
CA GLY A 174 -1.43 10.29 -10.70
C GLY A 174 0.03 10.69 -10.84
N ARG A 175 0.49 10.79 -12.08
CA ARG A 175 1.82 11.27 -12.44
C ARG A 175 1.69 12.23 -13.62
N SER A 176 2.56 13.23 -13.70
CA SER A 176 2.67 14.09 -14.88
C SER A 176 3.16 13.29 -16.09
N LEU A 177 2.85 13.78 -17.31
CA LEU A 177 3.20 13.10 -18.56
C LEU A 177 4.71 12.89 -18.74
N ASP A 178 5.50 13.85 -18.29
CA ASP A 178 6.98 13.81 -18.30
C ASP A 178 7.57 12.98 -17.14
N GLY A 179 6.72 12.52 -16.22
CA GLY A 179 7.11 11.75 -15.06
C GLY A 179 7.74 12.55 -13.90
N SER A 180 7.87 13.88 -14.03
CA SER A 180 8.55 14.71 -13.02
C SER A 180 7.76 14.87 -11.72
N LEU A 181 6.44 14.73 -11.75
CA LEU A 181 5.56 14.91 -10.60
C LEU A 181 4.75 13.64 -10.34
N GLU A 182 4.75 13.14 -9.11
CA GLU A 182 3.87 12.04 -8.65
C GLU A 182 2.98 12.52 -7.51
N THR A 183 1.68 12.26 -7.57
CA THR A 183 0.74 12.60 -6.49
C THR A 183 0.34 11.34 -5.73
N ILE A 184 0.37 11.42 -4.40
CA ILE A 184 -0.10 10.37 -3.49
C ILE A 184 -1.11 10.95 -2.50
N SER A 185 -1.97 10.10 -1.94
CA SER A 185 -2.80 10.43 -0.78
C SER A 185 -2.59 9.41 0.32
N PHE A 186 -2.71 9.81 1.58
CA PHE A 186 -2.56 8.91 2.72
C PHE A 186 -3.24 9.48 3.97
N PHE A 187 -3.43 8.64 4.96
CA PHE A 187 -3.88 9.02 6.29
C PHE A 187 -2.65 9.19 7.19
N ASP A 188 -2.55 10.32 7.89
CA ASP A 188 -1.48 10.69 8.81
C ASP A 188 -2.07 10.71 10.22
N ASN A 189 -1.85 9.65 11.00
CA ASN A 189 -2.35 9.59 12.36
C ASN A 189 -1.72 10.69 13.23
N GLY A 190 -0.43 10.96 13.04
CA GLY A 190 0.32 11.93 13.85
C GLY A 190 0.51 11.51 15.32
N ALA A 191 0.05 10.31 15.69
CA ALA A 191 0.12 9.72 17.02
C ALA A 191 0.16 8.18 16.92
N HIS A 192 0.70 7.52 17.96
CA HIS A 192 0.75 6.04 18.05
C HIS A 192 0.27 5.50 19.39
N SER A 193 0.71 6.11 20.49
CA SER A 193 0.32 5.77 21.88
C SER A 193 0.55 7.01 22.75
N ALA A 194 0.01 7.07 23.97
CA ALA A 194 0.44 8.11 24.91
C ALA A 194 1.84 7.73 25.44
N PRO A 195 2.87 8.60 25.40
CA PRO A 195 2.88 10.02 25.01
C PRO A 195 3.40 10.31 23.58
N VAL A 196 3.52 9.31 22.70
CA VAL A 196 4.08 9.42 21.34
C VAL A 196 3.11 10.10 20.37
N GLN A 197 3.24 11.41 20.26
CA GLN A 197 2.40 12.27 19.42
C GLN A 197 3.22 13.41 18.84
N ILE A 198 3.24 13.52 17.50
CA ILE A 198 3.94 14.60 16.78
C ILE A 198 2.97 15.70 16.31
N ARG A 199 1.66 15.44 16.37
CA ARG A 199 0.61 16.39 15.96
C ARG A 199 -0.61 16.30 16.87
N PRO A 200 -1.32 17.42 17.12
CA PRO A 200 -2.48 17.44 18.01
C PRO A 200 -3.66 16.58 17.51
N TYR A 201 -3.79 16.39 16.19
CA TYR A 201 -4.88 15.64 15.55
C TYR A 201 -4.40 14.91 14.29
N SER A 202 -5.18 13.92 13.87
CA SER A 202 -4.93 13.17 12.63
C SER A 202 -5.34 13.97 11.38
N ARG A 203 -4.80 13.59 10.22
CA ARG A 203 -5.03 14.30 8.97
C ARG A 203 -5.17 13.33 7.80
N ALA A 204 -6.07 13.62 6.87
CA ALA A 204 -6.04 13.05 5.54
C ALA A 204 -5.23 13.96 4.61
N ARG A 205 -4.34 13.38 3.81
CA ARG A 205 -3.27 14.09 3.10
C ARG A 205 -3.28 13.78 1.62
N VAL A 206 -3.00 14.79 0.80
CA VAL A 206 -2.69 14.68 -0.63
C VAL A 206 -1.39 15.43 -0.88
N VAL A 207 -0.35 14.72 -1.30
CA VAL A 207 1.01 15.25 -1.43
C VAL A 207 1.50 14.99 -2.85
N GLN A 208 2.19 15.97 -3.42
CA GLN A 208 2.93 15.85 -4.67
C GLN A 208 4.41 15.72 -4.41
N LEU A 209 5.05 14.80 -5.12
CA LEU A 209 6.48 14.52 -5.09
C LEU A 209 7.09 15.03 -6.40
N ASN A 210 8.02 15.96 -6.29
CA ASN A 210 8.77 16.46 -7.43
C ASN A 210 10.11 15.71 -7.53
N HIS A 211 10.23 14.86 -8.54
CA HIS A 211 11.41 14.01 -8.80
C HIS A 211 12.58 14.78 -9.40
N THR A 212 12.37 16.01 -9.86
CA THR A 212 13.42 16.88 -10.39
C THR A 212 14.04 17.73 -9.30
N SER A 213 13.22 18.33 -8.43
CA SER A 213 13.71 19.16 -7.34
C SER A 213 13.98 18.39 -6.05
N GLY A 214 13.45 17.17 -5.92
CA GLY A 214 13.52 16.40 -4.67
C GLY A 214 12.69 17.03 -3.55
N VAL A 215 11.52 17.59 -3.85
CA VAL A 215 10.67 18.27 -2.86
C VAL A 215 9.29 17.60 -2.79
N ALA A 216 8.79 17.38 -1.58
CA ALA A 216 7.43 16.96 -1.33
C ALA A 216 6.57 18.17 -0.90
N THR A 217 5.46 18.39 -1.61
CA THR A 217 4.56 19.53 -1.36
C THR A 217 3.15 19.04 -1.05
N SER A 218 2.56 19.55 0.03
CA SER A 218 1.15 19.28 0.31
C SER A 218 0.27 20.00 -0.69
N LEU A 219 -0.56 19.25 -1.42
CA LEU A 219 -1.59 19.81 -2.29
C LEU A 219 -2.88 20.07 -1.52
N ARG A 220 -3.25 19.15 -0.61
CA ARG A 220 -4.42 19.25 0.25
C ARG A 220 -4.18 18.53 1.58
N THR A 221 -4.64 19.15 2.65
CA THR A 221 -4.69 18.58 4.00
C THR A 221 -6.11 18.73 4.51
N TYR A 222 -6.66 17.65 5.06
CA TYR A 222 -7.96 17.63 5.73
C TYR A 222 -7.71 17.24 7.18
N ASP A 223 -7.85 18.20 8.08
CA ASP A 223 -7.68 17.95 9.52
C ASP A 223 -8.90 17.21 10.07
N ALA A 224 -8.68 16.34 11.06
CA ALA A 224 -9.77 15.67 11.74
C ALA A 224 -10.70 16.67 12.43
N PRO A 225 -12.03 16.47 12.36
CA PRO A 225 -12.97 17.32 13.07
C PRO A 225 -12.73 17.25 14.58
N ASP A 226 -13.05 18.32 15.29
CA ASP A 226 -13.05 18.39 16.76
C ASP A 226 -11.71 18.02 17.42
N GLY A 227 -10.60 18.15 16.69
CA GLY A 227 -9.27 17.81 17.20
C GLY A 227 -9.04 16.31 17.40
N LEU A 228 -9.81 15.47 16.70
CA LEU A 228 -9.71 14.02 16.82
C LEU A 228 -8.31 13.51 16.44
N SER A 229 -7.78 12.61 17.29
CA SER A 229 -6.47 11.99 17.11
C SER A 229 -6.60 10.47 17.19
N ALA A 230 -6.52 9.83 16.04
CA ALA A 230 -6.49 8.39 15.92
C ALA A 230 -5.07 7.87 16.13
N ARG A 231 -4.88 6.90 17.03
CA ARG A 231 -3.55 6.34 17.33
C ARG A 231 -3.13 5.21 16.39
N THR A 232 -4.11 4.57 15.76
CA THR A 232 -3.89 3.51 14.80
C THR A 232 -5.00 3.50 13.76
N GLN A 233 -4.71 2.92 12.60
CA GLN A 233 -5.65 2.74 11.50
C GLN A 233 -6.12 4.09 10.93
N GLY A 234 -7.12 4.03 10.06
CA GLY A 234 -7.65 5.18 9.36
C GLY A 234 -7.39 5.08 7.86
N SER A 235 -8.26 5.73 7.10
CA SER A 235 -8.19 5.70 5.65
C SER A 235 -8.74 6.97 5.01
N VAL A 236 -8.18 7.32 3.85
CA VAL A 236 -8.65 8.42 3.01
C VAL A 236 -9.02 7.92 1.62
N GLN A 237 -10.21 8.28 1.14
CA GLN A 237 -10.67 8.02 -0.22
C GLN A 237 -11.11 9.31 -0.90
N LEU A 238 -10.42 9.68 -1.99
CA LEU A 238 -10.80 10.81 -2.84
C LEU A 238 -11.65 10.34 -4.01
N PHE A 239 -12.75 11.04 -4.29
CA PHE A 239 -13.69 10.75 -5.37
C PHE A 239 -13.50 11.67 -6.59
N PRO A 240 -13.91 11.24 -7.81
CA PRO A 240 -13.77 12.04 -9.02
C PRO A 240 -14.51 13.38 -9.00
N ASN A 241 -15.59 13.49 -8.22
CA ASN A 241 -16.34 14.73 -8.05
C ASN A 241 -15.66 15.73 -7.09
N GLY A 242 -14.48 15.40 -6.57
CA GLY A 242 -13.72 16.24 -5.64
C GLY A 242 -14.03 16.02 -4.16
N ASN A 243 -15.03 15.20 -3.83
CA ASN A 243 -15.34 14.85 -2.45
C ASN A 243 -14.28 13.91 -1.87
N VAL A 244 -14.18 13.92 -0.55
CA VAL A 244 -13.28 13.05 0.21
C VAL A 244 -14.09 12.36 1.29
N PHE A 245 -13.88 11.06 1.45
CA PHE A 245 -14.36 10.29 2.59
C PHE A 245 -13.15 9.88 3.42
N VAL A 246 -13.25 10.09 4.72
CA VAL A 246 -12.21 9.77 5.69
C VAL A 246 -12.80 8.90 6.78
N ASP A 247 -12.15 7.76 7.00
CA ASP A 247 -12.34 6.95 8.20
C ASP A 247 -11.22 7.29 9.18
N TRP A 248 -11.60 7.74 10.37
CA TRP A 248 -10.70 8.21 11.41
C TRP A 248 -10.23 7.07 12.34
N GLY A 249 -10.19 5.83 11.84
CA GLY A 249 -9.47 4.71 12.46
C GLY A 249 -10.02 4.35 13.83
N GLU A 250 -9.13 4.11 14.81
CA GLU A 250 -9.52 3.73 16.18
C GLU A 250 -10.49 4.73 16.83
N ALA A 251 -10.48 6.00 16.43
CA ALA A 251 -11.38 6.99 16.99
C ALA A 251 -12.86 6.74 16.63
N GLY A 252 -13.15 5.81 15.70
CA GLY A 252 -14.50 5.34 15.41
C GLY A 252 -15.40 6.38 14.75
N ALA A 253 -14.82 7.33 14.02
CA ALA A 253 -15.53 8.40 13.32
C ALA A 253 -15.31 8.33 11.80
N VAL A 254 -16.25 8.86 11.03
CA VAL A 254 -16.13 9.02 9.57
C VAL A 254 -16.63 10.40 9.14
N THR A 255 -16.06 10.96 8.07
CA THR A 255 -16.48 12.25 7.47
C THR A 255 -16.39 12.23 5.95
#